data_AF-A0A5Q4ERM5-F1
#
_entry.id   AF-A0A5Q4ERM5-F1
#
_cell.length_a   1.000
_cell.length_b   1.000
_cell.length_c   1.000
_cell.angle_alpha   90.00
_cell.angle_beta   90.00
_cell.angle_gamma   90.00
#
_symmetry.space_group_name_H-M   'P 1'
#
loop_
_entity.id
_entity.type
_entity.pdbx_description
1 polymer ?
#
loop_
_entity_poly.entity_id
_entity_poly.type
_entity_poly.pdbx_seq_one_letter_code
_entity_poly.pdbx_strand_id
1 'polypeptide(L)'
;MSPLEQTPNIESVAEVERLRRIFWQNVVREWLTALPFVAARKPEVMDGRFSILTYAGERIPLKAVHPVFACSIPGAPGADQDLSIAIQCSVFEIHSTTGEVFTLPIHEIRGLHALSNELLSEIEAAVEKQSEKQAEKSDRPFGFAAFQTTSRQRRQRRQSDEESKNHAEKQ
;
A
#
# COMPACT_ATOMS: atom_id res chain seq x y z
N MET A 1 -16.80 48.50 23.59
CA MET A 1 -17.36 47.27 22.98
C MET A 1 -16.18 46.42 22.53
N SER A 2 -15.77 45.44 23.33
CA SER A 2 -14.68 44.53 22.96
C SER A 2 -15.20 43.50 21.94
N PRO A 3 -14.46 43.19 20.87
CA PRO A 3 -14.81 42.09 20.00
C PRO A 3 -14.68 40.80 20.82
N LEU A 4 -15.81 40.13 20.97
CA LEU A 4 -15.94 38.83 21.58
C LEU A 4 -14.93 37.86 20.97
N GLU A 5 -14.27 37.14 21.87
CA GLU A 5 -13.47 35.96 21.62
C GLU A 5 -14.15 35.08 20.56
N GLN A 6 -13.59 35.04 19.36
CA GLN A 6 -13.88 33.97 18.41
C GLN A 6 -13.27 32.71 19.02
N THR A 7 -14.09 31.95 19.74
CA THR A 7 -13.74 30.58 20.09
C THR A 7 -13.42 29.84 18.79
N PRO A 8 -12.29 29.10 18.72
CA PRO A 8 -11.97 28.34 17.53
C PRO A 8 -13.15 27.40 17.26
N ASN A 9 -13.67 27.42 16.03
CA ASN A 9 -14.70 26.50 15.59
C ASN A 9 -14.13 25.08 15.72
N ILE A 10 -14.42 24.41 16.83
CA ILE A 10 -14.04 23.02 17.05
C ILE A 10 -14.96 22.22 16.13
N GLU A 11 -14.53 22.01 14.88
CA GLU A 11 -15.17 21.06 13.97
C GLU A 11 -15.41 19.75 14.73
N SER A 12 -16.59 19.17 14.56
CA SER A 12 -16.91 17.90 15.23
C SER A 12 -15.86 16.85 14.86
N VAL A 13 -15.54 15.92 15.78
CA VAL A 13 -14.54 14.86 15.52
C VAL A 13 -14.85 14.12 14.21
N ALA A 14 -16.13 13.86 13.95
CA ALA A 14 -16.60 13.21 12.72
C ALA A 14 -16.31 14.03 11.45
N GLU A 15 -16.42 15.35 11.53
CA GLU A 15 -16.12 16.26 10.42
C GLU A 15 -14.62 16.28 10.12
N VAL A 16 -13.78 16.38 11.16
CA VAL A 16 -12.32 16.31 11.03
C VAL A 16 -11.88 14.98 10.41
N GLU A 17 -12.48 13.86 10.84
CA GLU A 17 -12.20 12.54 10.26
C GLU A 17 -12.60 12.45 8.79
N ARG A 18 -13.78 12.98 8.43
CA ARG A 18 -14.24 13.05 7.05
C ARG A 18 -13.29 13.87 6.18
N LEU A 19 -12.90 15.06 6.64
CA LEU A 19 -11.97 15.94 5.93
C LEU A 19 -10.60 15.29 5.77
N ARG A 20 -10.05 14.69 6.83
CA ARG A 20 -8.77 13.97 6.77
C ARG A 20 -8.80 12.83 5.76
N ARG A 21 -9.91 12.08 5.70
CA ARG A 21 -10.06 10.98 4.73
C ARG A 21 -10.09 11.48 3.29
N ILE A 22 -10.87 12.52 2.99
CA ILE A 22 -10.95 13.10 1.64
C ILE A 22 -9.60 13.69 1.24
N PHE A 23 -8.96 14.45 2.15
CA PHE A 23 -7.62 14.98 1.94
C PHE A 23 -6.63 13.87 1.61
N TRP A 24 -6.62 12.80 2.39
CA TRP A 24 -5.71 11.68 2.17
C TRP A 24 -5.95 10.97 0.84
N GLN A 25 -7.22 10.75 0.47
CA GLN A 25 -7.58 10.18 -0.83
C GLN A 25 -7.06 11.02 -2.00
N ASN A 26 -7.14 12.35 -1.90
CA ASN A 26 -6.56 13.25 -2.90
C ASN A 26 -5.03 13.11 -2.96
N VAL A 27 -4.34 13.07 -1.80
CA VAL A 27 -2.87 12.87 -1.76
C VAL A 27 -2.48 11.57 -2.44
N VAL A 28 -3.17 10.47 -2.13
CA VAL A 28 -2.91 9.16 -2.73
C VAL A 28 -3.15 9.20 -4.25
N ARG A 29 -4.26 9.81 -4.70
CA ARG A 29 -4.56 9.97 -6.12
C ARG A 29 -3.44 10.71 -6.86
N GLU A 30 -3.00 11.85 -6.33
CA GLU A 30 -1.92 12.64 -6.94
C GLU A 30 -0.62 11.84 -7.03
N TRP A 31 -0.26 11.12 -5.96
CA TRP A 31 0.93 10.27 -5.98
C TRP A 31 0.85 9.17 -7.02
N LEU A 32 -0.25 8.39 -7.04
CA LEU A 32 -0.41 7.30 -7.98
C LEU A 32 -0.48 7.79 -9.44
N THR A 33 -1.00 9.00 -9.66
CA THR A 33 -1.03 9.63 -10.99
C THR A 33 0.37 10.10 -11.40
N ALA A 34 1.18 10.61 -10.46
CA ALA A 34 2.54 11.10 -10.73
C ALA A 34 3.57 9.96 -10.89
N LEU A 35 3.39 8.84 -10.20
CA LEU A 35 4.35 7.74 -10.13
C LEU A 35 4.81 7.19 -11.49
N PRO A 36 3.93 6.96 -12.48
CA PRO A 36 4.35 6.50 -13.81
C PRO A 36 5.34 7.45 -14.50
N PHE A 37 5.16 8.76 -14.32
CA PHE A 37 6.07 9.76 -14.87
C PHE A 37 7.43 9.76 -14.17
N VAL A 38 7.45 9.50 -12.86
CA VAL A 38 8.70 9.31 -12.10
C VAL A 38 9.40 8.03 -12.55
N ALA A 39 8.66 6.93 -12.66
CA ALA A 39 9.17 5.63 -13.11
C ALA A 39 9.77 5.67 -14.51
N ALA A 40 9.18 6.46 -15.42
CA ALA A 40 9.73 6.67 -16.76
C ALA A 40 11.12 7.32 -16.76
N ARG A 41 11.45 8.11 -15.72
CA ARG A 41 12.77 8.75 -15.55
C ARG A 41 13.70 7.93 -14.65
N LYS A 42 13.14 7.17 -13.72
CA LYS A 42 13.81 6.41 -12.67
C LYS A 42 13.17 5.04 -12.52
N PRO A 43 13.41 4.08 -13.44
CA PRO A 43 12.75 2.77 -13.41
C PRO A 43 13.01 1.99 -12.12
N GLU A 44 14.14 2.24 -11.46
CA GLU A 44 14.55 1.60 -10.20
C GLU A 44 13.60 1.87 -9.03
N VAL A 45 12.73 2.88 -9.11
CA VAL A 45 11.70 3.12 -8.07
C VAL A 45 10.57 2.08 -8.13
N MET A 46 10.45 1.35 -9.25
CA MET A 46 9.42 0.34 -9.49
C MET A 46 9.98 -1.10 -9.45
N ASP A 47 11.02 -1.32 -8.65
CA ASP A 47 11.61 -2.65 -8.40
C ASP A 47 11.00 -3.34 -7.16
N GLY A 48 9.96 -2.75 -6.56
CA GLY A 48 9.31 -3.23 -5.34
C GLY A 48 9.75 -2.53 -4.05
N ARG A 49 10.69 -1.58 -4.12
CA ARG A 49 11.01 -0.65 -3.02
C ARG A 49 9.80 0.16 -2.58
N PHE A 50 9.08 0.71 -3.55
CA PHE A 50 7.80 1.36 -3.32
C PHE A 50 6.68 0.32 -3.28
N SER A 51 5.72 0.55 -2.41
CA SER A 51 4.60 -0.34 -2.19
C SER A 51 3.35 0.41 -1.78
N ILE A 52 2.21 -0.16 -2.10
CA ILE A 52 0.92 0.25 -1.55
C ILE A 52 0.65 -0.56 -0.29
N LEU A 53 0.13 0.10 0.75
CA LEU A 53 -0.47 -0.55 1.91
C LEU A 53 -2.00 -0.45 1.79
N THR A 54 -2.70 -1.58 1.83
CA THR A 54 -4.17 -1.61 1.80
C THR A 54 -4.77 -1.49 3.19
N TYR A 55 -6.05 -1.15 3.29
CA TYR A 55 -6.78 -1.19 4.58
C TYR A 55 -6.87 -2.59 5.19
N ALA A 56 -6.77 -3.64 4.38
CA ALA A 56 -6.65 -5.03 4.84
C ALA A 56 -5.26 -5.35 5.45
N GLY A 57 -4.32 -4.40 5.42
CA GLY A 57 -2.96 -4.57 5.94
C GLY A 57 -2.02 -5.29 4.99
N GLU A 58 -2.36 -5.37 3.70
CA GLU A 58 -1.52 -5.99 2.68
C GLU A 58 -0.53 -4.97 2.09
N ARG A 59 0.74 -5.38 1.99
CA ARG A 59 1.78 -4.61 1.29
C ARG A 59 1.96 -5.16 -0.12
N ILE A 60 1.59 -4.36 -1.13
CA ILE A 60 1.74 -4.72 -2.55
C ILE A 60 2.96 -3.98 -3.11
N PRO A 61 4.07 -4.67 -3.43
CA PRO A 61 5.28 -4.06 -4.01
C PRO A 61 5.02 -3.61 -5.45
N LEU A 62 5.31 -2.35 -5.77
CA LEU A 62 4.99 -1.78 -7.07
C LEU A 62 6.01 -2.14 -8.15
N LYS A 63 5.48 -2.64 -9.27
CA LYS A 63 6.17 -2.76 -10.56
C LYS A 63 5.64 -1.76 -11.59
N ALA A 64 4.34 -1.51 -11.58
CA ALA A 64 3.71 -0.46 -12.39
C ALA A 64 2.37 -0.06 -11.77
N VAL A 65 1.90 1.14 -12.13
CA VAL A 65 0.60 1.68 -11.71
C VAL A 65 -0.04 2.34 -12.91
N HIS A 66 -1.32 2.06 -13.17
CA HIS A 66 -2.06 2.63 -14.28
C HIS A 66 -3.43 3.12 -13.81
N PRO A 67 -3.85 4.36 -14.10
CA PRO A 67 -5.21 4.79 -13.83
C PRO A 67 -6.20 4.07 -14.76
N VAL A 68 -7.29 3.52 -14.20
CA VAL A 68 -8.35 2.85 -14.98
C VAL A 68 -9.23 3.88 -15.69
N PHE A 69 -9.56 4.97 -15.00
CA PHE A 69 -10.34 6.09 -15.54
C PHE A 69 -9.48 7.35 -15.57
N ALA A 70 -8.77 7.60 -16.68
CA ALA A 70 -7.83 8.71 -16.79
C ALA A 70 -8.37 9.90 -17.61
N CYS A 71 -9.63 9.85 -18.05
CA CYS A 71 -10.25 10.86 -18.89
C CYS A 71 -11.46 11.51 -18.18
N SER A 72 -11.70 12.77 -18.52
CA SER A 72 -12.91 13.51 -18.18
C SER A 72 -13.67 13.88 -19.46
N ILE A 73 -14.96 14.16 -19.36
CA ILE A 73 -15.79 14.57 -20.51
C ILE A 73 -15.52 16.06 -20.80
N PRO A 74 -14.82 16.42 -21.90
CA PRO A 74 -14.54 17.82 -22.20
C PRO A 74 -15.82 18.55 -22.58
N GLY A 75 -16.01 19.77 -22.07
CA GLY A 75 -17.17 20.60 -22.42
C GLY A 75 -18.49 20.20 -21.76
N ALA A 76 -18.47 19.29 -20.79
CA ALA A 76 -19.63 19.01 -19.95
C ALA A 76 -20.03 20.29 -19.15
N PRO A 77 -21.32 20.64 -19.08
CA PRO A 77 -21.74 21.86 -18.41
C PRO A 77 -21.74 21.71 -16.88
N GLY A 78 -21.08 22.66 -16.19
CA GLY A 78 -21.21 22.86 -14.74
C GLY A 78 -20.89 21.62 -13.90
N ALA A 79 -21.87 21.16 -13.11
CA ALA A 79 -21.72 20.10 -12.13
C ALA A 79 -21.28 18.74 -12.74
N ASP A 80 -21.59 18.47 -14.01
CA ASP A 80 -21.20 17.22 -14.67
C ASP A 80 -19.70 17.16 -14.94
N GLN A 81 -19.06 18.31 -15.21
CA GLN A 81 -17.61 18.41 -15.35
C GLN A 81 -16.92 18.17 -14.01
N ASP A 82 -17.43 18.79 -12.94
CA ASP A 82 -16.90 18.62 -11.59
C ASP A 82 -16.99 17.16 -11.12
N LEU A 83 -18.11 16.48 -11.38
CA LEU A 83 -18.28 15.06 -11.09
C LEU A 83 -17.34 14.18 -11.92
N SER A 84 -17.17 14.49 -13.20
CA SER A 84 -16.25 13.77 -14.08
C SER A 84 -14.80 13.88 -13.59
N ILE A 85 -14.36 15.07 -13.17
CA ILE A 85 -13.04 15.30 -12.57
C ILE A 85 -12.90 14.56 -11.23
N ALA A 86 -13.96 14.53 -10.41
CA ALA A 86 -13.93 13.87 -9.10
C ALA A 86 -13.74 12.34 -9.21
N ILE A 87 -14.29 11.71 -10.25
CA ILE A 87 -14.19 10.26 -10.49
C ILE A 87 -12.88 9.90 -11.22
N GLN A 88 -12.27 10.83 -11.94
CA GLN A 88 -11.00 10.62 -12.63
C GLN A 88 -9.91 10.15 -11.65
N CYS A 89 -9.14 9.14 -12.06
CA CYS A 89 -8.09 8.52 -11.27
C CYS A 89 -8.55 8.05 -9.87
N SER A 90 -9.80 7.61 -9.73
CA SER A 90 -10.31 7.03 -8.48
C SER A 90 -10.07 5.51 -8.35
N VAL A 91 -9.72 4.85 -9.46
CA VAL A 91 -9.41 3.42 -9.53
C VAL A 91 -8.10 3.24 -10.31
N PHE A 92 -7.22 2.42 -9.78
CA PHE A 92 -5.92 2.12 -10.36
C PHE A 92 -5.72 0.61 -10.54
N GLU A 93 -5.06 0.24 -11.63
CA GLU A 93 -4.47 -1.06 -11.84
C GLU A 93 -3.04 -1.05 -11.29
N ILE A 94 -2.78 -1.90 -10.31
CA ILE A 94 -1.51 -2.03 -9.60
C ILE A 94 -0.85 -3.34 -10.04
N HIS A 95 0.29 -3.22 -10.70
CA HIS A 95 1.11 -4.37 -11.07
C HIS A 95 2.14 -4.61 -9.99
N SER A 96 2.13 -5.81 -9.44
CA SER A 96 3.08 -6.23 -8.44
C SER A 96 4.38 -6.74 -9.06
N THR A 97 5.49 -6.65 -8.33
CA THR A 97 6.75 -7.31 -8.71
C THR A 97 6.64 -8.83 -8.72
N THR A 98 5.63 -9.39 -8.06
CA THR A 98 5.28 -10.81 -8.08
C THR A 98 4.57 -11.25 -9.36
N GLY A 99 4.13 -10.29 -10.20
CA GLY A 99 3.36 -10.56 -11.41
C GLY A 99 1.84 -10.51 -11.22
N GLU A 100 1.37 -10.33 -9.99
CA GLU A 100 -0.05 -10.12 -9.69
C GLU A 100 -0.52 -8.74 -10.14
N VAL A 101 -1.78 -8.63 -10.54
CA VAL A 101 -2.41 -7.37 -10.96
C VAL A 101 -3.66 -7.16 -10.11
N PHE A 102 -3.73 -6.00 -9.45
CA PHE A 102 -4.83 -5.62 -8.57
C PHE A 102 -5.56 -4.41 -9.14
N THR A 103 -6.89 -4.44 -9.18
CA THR A 103 -7.70 -3.25 -9.47
C THR A 103 -8.18 -2.67 -8.15
N LEU A 104 -7.56 -1.58 -7.70
CA LEU A 104 -7.81 -0.98 -6.40
C LEU A 104 -8.41 0.42 -6.51
N PRO A 105 -9.56 0.68 -5.88
CA PRO A 105 -10.04 2.04 -5.70
C PRO A 105 -9.22 2.76 -4.63
N ILE A 106 -9.09 4.08 -4.73
CA ILE A 106 -8.24 4.89 -3.82
C ILE A 106 -8.62 4.75 -2.34
N HIS A 107 -9.89 4.44 -2.02
CA HIS A 107 -10.35 4.29 -0.66
C HIS A 107 -9.91 2.97 -0.01
N GLU A 108 -9.44 1.99 -0.79
CA GLU A 108 -8.83 0.75 -0.29
C GLU A 108 -7.33 0.94 0.02
N ILE A 109 -6.74 2.04 -0.44
CA ILE A 109 -5.32 2.35 -0.26
C ILE A 109 -5.14 3.16 1.03
N ARG A 110 -4.54 2.52 2.04
CA ARG A 110 -4.22 3.14 3.31
C ARG A 110 -3.05 4.10 3.20
N GLY A 111 -2.09 3.80 2.34
CA GLY A 111 -0.95 4.67 2.08
C GLY A 111 0.13 4.05 1.22
N LEU A 112 1.23 4.77 1.10
CA LEU A 112 2.41 4.37 0.35
C LEU A 112 3.55 4.11 1.32
N HIS A 113 4.32 3.08 1.03
CA HIS A 113 5.43 2.65 1.86
C HIS A 113 6.67 2.44 0.99
N ALA A 114 7.77 3.05 1.39
CA ALA A 114 9.07 2.92 0.74
C ALA A 114 10.04 2.19 1.69
N LEU A 115 10.73 1.18 1.17
CA LEU A 115 11.82 0.53 1.89
C LEU A 115 13.11 1.32 1.69
N SER A 116 13.89 1.49 2.78
CA SER A 116 15.24 2.03 2.67
C SER A 116 16.20 0.98 2.11
N ASN A 117 17.33 1.43 1.56
CA ASN A 117 18.35 0.53 1.01
C ASN A 117 18.95 -0.36 2.11
N GLU A 118 19.09 0.18 3.33
CA GLU A 118 19.60 -0.53 4.50
C GLU A 118 18.65 -1.68 4.88
N LEU A 119 17.35 -1.40 4.97
CA LEU A 119 16.34 -2.41 5.29
C LEU A 119 16.25 -3.49 4.20
N LEU A 120 16.41 -3.11 2.94
CA LEU A 120 16.52 -4.07 1.84
C LEU A 120 17.71 -5.02 2.02
N SER A 121 18.88 -4.47 2.32
CA SER A 121 20.10 -5.24 2.54
C SER A 121 19.97 -6.18 3.75
N GLU A 122 19.31 -5.72 4.82
CA GLU A 122 19.01 -6.56 5.99
C GLU A 122 18.06 -7.71 5.64
N ILE A 123 17.02 -7.45 4.84
CA ILE A 123 16.09 -8.47 4.36
C ILE A 123 16.82 -9.48 3.48
N GLU A 124 17.63 -9.04 2.53
CA GLU A 124 18.44 -9.92 1.66
C GLU A 124 19.37 -10.81 2.49
N ALA A 125 20.13 -10.23 3.42
CA ALA A 125 21.02 -10.98 4.30
C ALA A 125 20.27 -11.97 5.21
N ALA A 126 19.05 -11.64 5.65
CA ALA A 126 18.21 -12.54 6.43
C ALA A 126 17.70 -13.73 5.59
N VAL A 127 17.36 -13.49 4.31
CA VAL A 127 16.93 -14.52 3.37
C VAL A 127 18.09 -15.45 3.00
N GLU A 128 19.29 -14.92 2.75
CA GLU A 128 20.48 -15.74 2.48
C GLU A 128 20.82 -16.65 3.66
N LYS A 129 20.87 -16.10 4.89
CA LYS A 129 21.12 -16.89 6.12
C LYS A 129 20.07 -17.96 6.40
N GLN A 130 18.85 -17.81 5.90
CA GLN A 130 17.81 -18.83 5.99
C GLN A 130 17.87 -19.85 4.85
N SER A 131 18.26 -19.42 3.65
CA SER A 131 18.44 -20.29 2.48
C SER A 131 19.63 -21.24 2.65
N GLU A 132 20.69 -20.82 3.37
CA GLU A 132 21.79 -21.72 3.77
C GLU A 132 21.35 -22.85 4.71
N LYS A 133 20.23 -22.70 5.42
CA LYS A 133 19.62 -23.78 6.24
C LYS A 133 18.61 -24.64 5.47
N GLN A 134 18.21 -24.23 4.27
CA GLN A 134 17.30 -24.95 3.37
C GLN A 134 17.86 -24.87 1.95
N ALA A 135 18.86 -25.69 1.68
CA ALA A 135 19.52 -25.79 0.37
C ALA A 135 18.56 -26.35 -0.70
N GLU A 136 17.70 -25.49 -1.25
CA GLU A 136 17.13 -25.65 -2.59
C GLU A 136 17.02 -24.27 -3.24
N LYS A 137 17.91 -24.02 -4.20
CA LYS A 137 17.91 -22.81 -5.04
C LYS A 137 16.59 -22.74 -5.81
N SER A 138 15.61 -22.00 -5.30
CA SER A 138 14.46 -21.61 -6.11
C SER A 138 14.77 -20.31 -6.83
N ASP A 139 14.82 -20.37 -8.16
CA ASP A 139 14.97 -19.25 -9.11
C ASP A 139 13.71 -18.36 -9.12
N ARG A 140 13.34 -17.82 -7.96
CA ARG A 140 12.11 -17.02 -7.77
C ARG A 140 12.46 -15.57 -7.49
N PRO A 141 11.74 -14.60 -8.10
CA PRO A 141 12.01 -13.19 -7.89
C PRO A 141 11.79 -12.77 -6.43
N PHE A 142 12.62 -11.83 -5.99
CA PHE A 142 12.81 -11.33 -4.63
C PHE A 142 11.51 -11.15 -3.80
N GLY A 143 10.44 -10.61 -4.40
CA GLY A 143 9.17 -10.38 -3.71
C GLY A 143 8.45 -11.65 -3.24
N PHE A 144 8.63 -12.76 -3.94
CA PHE A 144 7.95 -14.03 -3.64
C PHE A 144 8.59 -14.78 -2.46
N ALA A 145 9.93 -14.71 -2.35
CA ALA A 145 10.67 -15.37 -1.28
C ALA A 145 10.37 -14.73 0.09
N ALA A 146 10.35 -13.40 0.17
CA ALA A 146 10.07 -12.66 1.41
C ALA A 146 8.63 -12.90 1.93
N PHE A 147 7.64 -12.96 1.03
CA PHE A 147 6.24 -13.15 1.43
C PHE A 147 5.97 -14.57 1.95
N GLN A 148 6.47 -15.60 1.25
CA GLN A 148 6.30 -16.99 1.69
C GLN A 148 6.95 -17.26 3.04
N THR A 149 8.07 -16.60 3.36
CA THR A 149 8.73 -16.69 4.66
C THR A 149 7.85 -16.12 5.78
N THR A 150 7.23 -14.95 5.57
CA THR A 150 6.34 -14.34 6.57
C THR A 150 5.10 -15.20 6.84
N SER A 151 4.52 -15.77 5.78
CA SER A 151 3.36 -16.68 5.89
C SER A 151 3.73 -18.00 6.59
N ARG A 152 4.90 -18.58 6.29
CA ARG A 152 5.41 -19.80 6.95
C ARG A 152 5.74 -19.56 8.42
N GLN A 153 6.38 -18.44 8.75
CA GLN A 153 6.73 -18.07 10.12
C GLN A 153 5.49 -17.83 10.99
N ARG A 154 4.43 -17.22 10.44
CA ARG A 154 3.13 -17.08 11.13
C ARG A 154 2.45 -18.43 11.36
N ARG A 155 2.54 -19.37 10.41
CA ARG A 155 1.96 -20.71 10.54
C ARG A 155 2.72 -21.55 11.58
N GLN A 156 4.04 -21.46 11.60
CA GLN A 156 4.89 -22.14 12.59
C GLN A 156 4.67 -21.59 14.00
N ARG A 157 4.55 -20.27 14.18
CA ARG A 157 4.22 -19.69 15.49
C ARG A 157 2.85 -20.14 16.01
N ARG A 158 1.84 -20.21 15.13
CA ARG A 158 0.52 -20.72 15.53
C ARG A 158 0.56 -22.19 15.94
N GLN A 159 1.34 -23.02 15.25
CA GLN A 159 1.50 -24.44 15.60
C GLN A 159 2.28 -24.62 16.92
N SER A 160 3.34 -23.85 17.16
CA SER A 160 4.08 -23.91 18.44
C SER A 160 3.25 -23.44 19.64
N ASP A 161 2.37 -22.46 19.42
CA ASP A 161 1.48 -21.93 20.46
C ASP A 161 0.33 -22.92 20.77
N GLU A 162 -0.13 -23.70 19.79
CA GLU A 162 -1.12 -24.79 19.97
C GLU A 162 -0.50 -26.02 20.66
N GLU A 163 0.72 -26.41 20.31
CA GLU A 163 1.44 -27.52 20.97
C GLU A 163 1.78 -27.21 22.43
N SER A 164 2.15 -25.96 22.73
CA SER A 164 2.46 -25.53 24.11
C SER A 164 1.23 -25.54 25.02
N LYS A 165 0.03 -25.26 24.49
CA LYS A 165 -1.23 -25.34 25.24
C LYS A 165 -1.66 -26.77 25.53
N ASN A 166 -1.54 -27.66 24.54
CA ASN A 166 -1.86 -29.08 24.69
C ASN A 166 -0.96 -29.81 25.70
N HIS A 167 0.26 -29.31 25.92
CA HIS A 167 1.16 -29.89 26.91
C HIS A 167 0.87 -29.41 28.35
N ALA A 168 0.29 -28.21 28.50
CA ALA A 168 -0.08 -27.64 29.80
C ALA A 168 -1.39 -28.22 30.38
N GLU A 169 -2.29 -28.75 29.55
CA GLU A 169 -3.54 -29.40 30.00
C GLU A 169 -3.37 -30.89 30.40
N LYS A 170 -2.17 -31.46 30.24
CA LYS A 170 -1.85 -32.86 30.59
C LYS A 170 -1.06 -33.02 31.89
N GLN A 171 -0.88 -31.96 32.67
CA GLN A 171 -0.32 -31.98 34.03
C GLN A 171 -1.39 -31.55 35.03
#